data_AF-A0A809YGB9-F1
#
_entry.id   AF-A0A809YGB9-F1
#
_cell.length_a   1.000
_cell.length_b   1.000
_cell.length_c   1.000
_cell.angle_alpha   90.00
_cell.angle_beta   90.00
_cell.angle_gamma   90.00
#
_symmetry.space_group_name_H-M   'P 1'
#
loop_
_entity.id
_entity.type
_entity.pdbx_description
1 polymer ?
#
loop_
_entity_poly.entity_id
_entity_poly.type
_entity_poly.pdbx_seq_one_letter_code
_entity_poly.pdbx_strand_id
1 'polypeptide(L)'
;MAALAIVGGITLANLAVVLVVWLSYRGDYSAFIRSFQKIDRGSKILIGTSGEGDDPPFKDLTQYPMYYAPTLAVHYANAFVPNVFAEAGKQPVQARTEVRRLAIPYGGPVPIRLLSAIAAGQMTASDDAAFIRTWYRDYNYLYLLGTGVANPLPDMLKELDRSERFVLYKIRRTP
;
A
#
# COMPACT_ATOMS: atom_id res chain seq x y z
N MET A 1 -34.11 -1.72 30.93
CA MET A 1 -33.96 -3.02 30.25
C MET A 1 -33.98 -2.90 28.72
N ALA A 2 -35.00 -2.31 28.10
CA ALA A 2 -35.07 -2.17 26.64
C ALA A 2 -33.87 -1.43 26.01
N ALA A 3 -33.45 -0.30 26.59
CA ALA A 3 -32.28 0.45 26.12
C ALA A 3 -30.97 -0.38 26.16
N LEU A 4 -30.76 -1.15 27.23
CA LEU A 4 -29.60 -2.05 27.35
C LEU A 4 -29.64 -3.16 26.30
N ALA A 5 -30.81 -3.75 26.05
CA ALA A 5 -30.97 -4.77 25.02
C ALA A 5 -30.70 -4.21 23.62
N ILE A 6 -31.17 -2.99 23.33
CA ILE A 6 -30.93 -2.30 22.05
C ILE A 6 -29.44 -2.02 21.86
N VAL A 7 -28.79 -1.41 22.85
CA VAL A 7 -27.35 -1.10 22.78
C VAL A 7 -26.54 -2.39 22.66
N GLY A 8 -26.84 -3.41 23.46
CA GLY A 8 -26.17 -4.71 23.39
C GLY A 8 -26.33 -5.38 22.02
N GLY A 9 -27.54 -5.34 21.44
CA GLY A 9 -27.80 -5.86 20.10
C GLY A 9 -26.97 -5.15 19.03
N ILE A 10 -26.91 -3.81 19.07
CA ILE A 10 -26.10 -3.00 18.14
C ILE A 10 -24.61 -3.33 18.29
N THR A 11 -24.11 -3.46 19.52
CA THR A 11 -22.71 -3.82 19.78
C THR A 11 -22.37 -5.20 19.21
N LEU A 12 -23.22 -6.21 19.46
CA LEU A 12 -23.01 -7.56 18.95
C LEU A 12 -23.05 -7.61 17.42
N ALA A 13 -23.98 -6.87 16.78
CA ALA A 13 -24.05 -6.76 15.33
C ALA A 13 -22.77 -6.15 14.75
N ASN A 14 -22.26 -5.05 15.34
CA ASN A 14 -21.01 -4.43 14.91
C ASN A 14 -19.81 -5.37 15.07
N LEU A 15 -19.72 -6.08 16.21
CA LEU A 15 -18.66 -7.07 16.43
C LEU A 15 -18.72 -8.22 15.43
N ALA A 16 -19.91 -8.69 15.09
CA ALA A 16 -20.09 -9.72 14.07
C ALA A 16 -19.62 -9.24 12.69
N VAL A 17 -19.95 -8.00 12.30
CA VAL A 17 -19.47 -7.40 11.04
C VAL A 17 -17.94 -7.30 11.03
N VAL A 18 -17.33 -6.77 12.10
CA VAL A 18 -15.87 -6.67 12.21
C VAL A 18 -15.21 -8.04 12.11
N LEU A 19 -15.75 -9.05 12.81
CA LEU A 19 -15.25 -10.42 12.77
C LEU A 19 -15.32 -11.01 11.36
N VAL A 20 -16.45 -10.83 10.65
CA VAL A 20 -16.61 -11.29 9.27
C VAL A 20 -15.58 -10.63 8.35
N VAL A 21 -15.39 -9.32 8.46
CA VAL A 21 -14.39 -8.58 7.68
C VAL A 21 -13.00 -9.12 7.97
N TRP A 22 -12.60 -9.26 9.23
CA TRP A 22 -11.29 -9.79 9.61
C TRP A 22 -11.05 -11.21 9.09
N LEU A 23 -12.04 -12.09 9.21
CA LEU A 23 -11.94 -13.46 8.71
C LEU A 23 -11.81 -13.50 7.19
N SER A 24 -12.49 -12.61 6.46
CA SER A 24 -12.37 -12.53 5.00
C SER A 24 -10.95 -12.17 4.53
N TYR A 25 -10.19 -11.39 5.32
CA TYR A 25 -8.84 -10.97 4.96
C TYR A 25 -7.74 -11.97 5.29
N ARG A 26 -8.05 -13.07 5.99
CA ARG A 26 -7.02 -14.06 6.38
C ARG A 26 -6.26 -14.61 5.17
N GLY A 27 -6.97 -14.88 4.07
CA GLY A 27 -6.38 -15.31 2.81
C GLY A 27 -5.44 -14.26 2.23
N ASP A 28 -5.88 -13.01 2.17
CA ASP A 28 -5.12 -11.88 1.63
C ASP A 28 -3.85 -11.59 2.43
N TYR A 29 -3.93 -11.52 3.76
CA TYR A 29 -2.74 -11.35 4.60
C TYR A 29 -1.76 -12.51 4.45
N SER A 30 -2.25 -13.74 4.32
CA SER A 30 -1.37 -14.89 4.05
C SER A 30 -0.66 -14.75 2.70
N ALA A 31 -1.33 -14.21 1.67
CA ALA A 31 -0.74 -13.96 0.37
C ALA A 31 0.33 -12.85 0.44
N PHE A 32 0.08 -11.78 1.20
CA PHE A 32 1.09 -10.75 1.48
C PHE A 32 2.33 -11.33 2.15
N ILE A 33 2.15 -12.06 3.25
CA ILE A 33 3.26 -12.65 4.01
C ILE A 33 4.10 -13.58 3.11
N ARG A 34 3.46 -14.41 2.29
CA ARG A 34 4.17 -15.24 1.30
C ARG A 34 4.91 -14.40 0.27
N SER A 35 4.28 -13.34 -0.26
CA SER A 35 4.89 -12.48 -1.27
C SER A 35 6.13 -11.74 -0.77
N PHE A 36 6.23 -11.44 0.53
CA PHE A 36 7.41 -10.79 1.11
C PHE A 36 8.69 -11.65 1.00
N GLN A 37 8.56 -12.98 0.87
CA GLN A 37 9.70 -13.87 0.63
C GLN A 37 10.34 -13.66 -0.76
N LYS A 38 9.63 -12.99 -1.68
CA LYS A 38 10.11 -12.64 -3.03
C LYS A 38 10.81 -11.27 -3.08
N ILE A 39 10.93 -10.60 -1.94
CA ILE A 39 11.50 -9.26 -1.81
C ILE A 39 12.89 -9.37 -1.19
N ASP A 40 13.87 -8.74 -1.85
CA ASP A 40 15.23 -8.64 -1.32
C ASP A 40 15.22 -7.84 0.00
N ARG A 41 15.86 -8.35 1.06
CA ARG A 41 15.84 -7.68 2.38
C ARG A 41 16.43 -6.27 2.30
N GLY A 42 15.85 -5.32 3.04
CA GLY A 42 16.32 -3.92 3.02
C GLY A 42 15.83 -3.10 1.83
N SER A 43 15.00 -3.67 0.96
CA SER A 43 14.47 -2.99 -0.22
C SER A 43 13.53 -1.83 0.11
N LYS A 44 13.40 -0.89 -0.83
CA LYS A 44 12.42 0.20 -0.79
C LYS A 44 11.21 -0.20 -1.61
N ILE A 45 10.03 -0.16 -1.00
CA ILE A 45 8.78 -0.62 -1.61
C ILE A 45 7.84 0.57 -1.76
N LEU A 46 7.41 0.88 -2.98
CA LEU A 46 6.35 1.85 -3.22
C LEU A 46 4.99 1.16 -3.18
N ILE A 47 3.99 1.86 -2.65
CA ILE A 47 2.60 1.38 -2.65
C ILE A 47 1.81 2.24 -3.63
N GLY A 48 1.24 1.59 -4.63
CA GLY A 48 0.33 2.17 -5.58
C GLY A 48 -1.09 1.62 -5.44
N THR A 49 -2.04 2.25 -6.11
CA THR A 49 -3.43 1.79 -6.19
C THR A 49 -3.92 1.84 -7.64
N SER A 50 -4.78 0.89 -8.02
CA SER A 50 -5.46 0.91 -9.32
C SER A 50 -6.61 1.93 -9.38
N GLY A 51 -7.05 2.46 -8.24
CA GLY A 51 -8.00 3.57 -8.15
C GLY A 51 -7.33 4.94 -8.12
N GLU A 52 -8.10 5.97 -7.75
CA GLU A 52 -7.65 7.38 -7.70
C GLU A 52 -7.08 7.80 -6.32
N GLY A 53 -6.91 6.84 -5.38
CA GLY A 53 -6.41 7.15 -4.04
C GLY A 53 -7.46 7.74 -3.09
N ASP A 54 -8.75 7.50 -3.37
CA ASP A 54 -9.87 8.00 -2.56
C ASP A 54 -9.81 7.57 -1.08
N ASP A 55 -10.42 8.39 -0.21
CA ASP A 55 -10.74 8.06 1.19
C ASP A 55 -12.28 8.12 1.38
N PRO A 56 -12.96 7.01 1.70
CA PRO A 56 -12.40 5.68 1.97
C PRO A 56 -11.92 5.00 0.68
N PRO A 57 -10.92 4.12 0.78
CA PRO A 57 -10.35 3.43 -0.37
C PRO A 57 -11.43 2.61 -1.08
N PHE A 58 -11.46 2.71 -2.41
CA PHE A 58 -12.44 2.01 -3.26
C PHE A 58 -13.91 2.31 -2.93
N LYS A 59 -14.18 3.40 -2.18
CA LYS A 59 -15.51 3.79 -1.68
C LYS A 59 -16.16 2.73 -0.76
N ASP A 60 -15.35 1.87 -0.16
CA ASP A 60 -15.80 0.75 0.67
C ASP A 60 -14.91 0.65 1.92
N LEU A 61 -15.49 0.96 3.08
CA LEU A 61 -14.80 0.91 4.37
C LEU A 61 -14.23 -0.47 4.69
N THR A 62 -14.83 -1.54 4.14
CA THR A 62 -14.33 -2.89 4.37
C THR A 62 -12.97 -3.12 3.69
N GLN A 63 -12.55 -2.27 2.75
CA GLN A 63 -11.29 -2.39 1.99
C GLN A 63 -10.08 -1.78 2.69
N TYR A 64 -10.31 -0.96 3.73
CA TYR A 64 -9.26 -0.28 4.49
C TYR A 64 -8.11 -1.17 4.99
N PRO A 65 -8.34 -2.41 5.47
CA PRO A 65 -7.26 -3.28 5.90
C PRO A 65 -6.16 -3.48 4.85
N MET A 66 -6.51 -3.43 3.56
CA MET A 66 -5.55 -3.67 2.48
C MET A 66 -4.60 -2.51 2.21
N TYR A 67 -5.02 -1.28 2.49
CA TYR A 67 -4.23 -0.08 2.24
C TYR A 67 -2.88 -0.10 2.97
N TYR A 68 -2.85 -0.73 4.15
CA TYR A 68 -1.67 -0.80 5.01
C TYR A 68 -1.09 -2.20 5.14
N ALA A 69 -1.69 -3.24 4.54
CA ALA A 69 -1.12 -4.60 4.55
C ALA A 69 0.35 -4.65 4.06
N PRO A 70 0.78 -3.89 3.03
CA PRO A 70 2.18 -3.87 2.62
C PRO A 70 3.17 -3.36 3.68
N THR A 71 2.72 -2.58 4.68
CA THR A 71 3.59 -2.07 5.76
C THR A 71 4.20 -3.21 6.58
N LEU A 72 3.57 -4.39 6.60
CA LEU A 72 4.12 -5.58 7.24
C LEU A 72 5.48 -6.00 6.65
N ALA A 73 5.81 -5.59 5.42
CA ALA A 73 7.13 -5.82 4.84
C ALA A 73 8.27 -5.18 5.64
N VAL A 74 8.00 -4.15 6.46
CA VAL A 74 8.97 -3.62 7.44
C VAL A 74 9.45 -4.72 8.38
N HIS A 75 8.53 -5.53 8.90
CA HIS A 75 8.86 -6.64 9.79
C HIS A 75 9.43 -7.85 9.02
N TYR A 76 8.75 -8.30 7.96
CA TYR A 76 9.09 -9.56 7.30
C TYR A 76 10.32 -9.46 6.37
N ALA A 77 10.53 -8.32 5.71
CA ALA A 77 11.61 -8.11 4.74
C ALA A 77 12.63 -7.05 5.17
N ASN A 78 12.50 -6.46 6.37
CA ASN A 78 13.30 -5.28 6.77
C ASN A 78 13.22 -4.16 5.72
N ALA A 79 12.07 -4.02 5.05
CA ALA A 79 11.92 -3.10 3.95
C ALA A 79 11.59 -1.68 4.43
N PHE A 80 11.98 -0.67 3.64
CA PHE A 80 11.40 0.66 3.76
C PHE A 80 10.06 0.69 3.02
N VAL A 81 9.00 1.01 3.73
CA VAL A 81 7.66 1.21 3.17
C VAL A 81 7.15 2.58 3.60
N PRO A 82 6.89 3.50 2.66
CA PRO A 82 6.68 4.90 3.00
C PRO A 82 5.33 5.17 3.69
N ASN A 83 4.37 4.24 3.61
CA ASN A 83 3.05 4.35 4.23
C ASN A 83 2.97 3.82 5.67
N VAL A 84 4.09 3.63 6.37
CA VAL A 84 4.12 3.21 7.79
C VAL A 84 3.76 4.34 8.78
N PHE A 85 3.21 5.46 8.28
CA PHE A 85 2.82 6.64 9.06
C PHE A 85 3.91 7.26 9.96
N ALA A 86 5.18 7.16 9.59
CA ALA A 86 6.30 7.65 10.42
C ALA A 86 6.50 9.19 10.38
N GLU A 87 5.41 9.97 10.43
CA GLU A 87 5.43 11.43 10.38
C GLU A 87 6.02 12.02 11.67
N ALA A 88 7.04 12.88 11.51
CA ALA A 88 7.74 13.49 12.63
C ALA A 88 6.77 14.35 13.47
N GLY A 89 6.83 14.18 14.79
CA GLY A 89 5.94 14.89 15.72
C GLY A 89 4.53 14.32 15.84
N LYS A 90 4.12 13.37 14.99
CA LYS A 90 2.84 12.64 15.12
C LYS A 90 3.02 11.23 15.66
N GLN A 91 4.06 10.52 15.20
CA GLN A 91 4.34 9.13 15.57
C GLN A 91 5.72 8.97 16.23
N PRO A 92 5.89 7.95 17.10
CA PRO A 92 7.16 7.70 17.79
C PRO A 92 8.24 7.10 16.87
N VAL A 93 7.86 6.67 15.66
CA VAL A 93 8.77 6.09 14.66
C VAL A 93 9.04 7.13 13.58
N GLN A 94 10.30 7.21 13.13
CA GLN A 94 10.73 8.11 12.06
C GLN A 94 11.52 7.37 10.99
N ALA A 95 11.41 7.84 9.74
CA ALA A 95 12.25 7.37 8.65
C ALA A 95 13.72 7.72 8.91
N ARG A 96 14.63 6.78 8.60
CA ARG A 96 16.08 7.03 8.67
C ARG A 96 16.50 8.08 7.65
N THR A 97 17.62 8.75 7.90
CA THR A 97 18.12 9.86 7.05
C THR A 97 18.22 9.49 5.58
N GLU A 98 18.62 8.26 5.26
CA GLU A 98 18.89 7.79 3.90
C GLU A 98 17.62 7.63 3.05
N VAL A 99 16.46 7.50 3.69
CA VAL A 99 15.16 7.28 3.05
C VAL A 99 14.14 8.35 3.40
N ARG A 100 14.53 9.36 4.20
CA ARG A 100 13.65 10.43 4.66
C ARG A 100 12.97 11.19 3.52
N ARG A 101 13.68 11.43 2.41
CA ARG A 101 13.13 12.07 1.20
C ARG A 101 12.05 11.25 0.49
N LEU A 102 11.93 9.97 0.83
CA LEU A 102 10.96 9.03 0.25
C LEU A 102 9.76 8.80 1.17
N ALA A 103 9.79 9.33 2.39
CA ALA A 103 8.64 9.25 3.29
C ALA A 103 7.47 10.02 2.70
N ILE A 104 6.25 9.47 2.82
CA ILE A 104 5.04 10.07 2.27
C ILE A 104 4.31 10.80 3.40
N PRO A 105 4.10 12.12 3.28
CA PRO A 105 3.18 12.83 4.16
C PRO A 105 1.79 12.19 4.01
N TYR A 106 1.18 11.79 5.13
CA TYR A 106 -0.16 11.17 5.22
C TYR A 106 -0.29 9.71 4.71
N GLY A 107 0.75 9.10 4.15
CA GLY A 107 0.85 7.63 3.99
C GLY A 107 -0.14 6.96 3.04
N GLY A 108 -0.72 7.67 2.06
CA GLY A 108 -1.62 7.07 1.05
C GLY A 108 -0.88 6.33 -0.08
N PRO A 109 -1.44 5.25 -0.66
CA PRO A 109 -1.01 4.68 -1.93
C PRO A 109 -1.12 5.68 -3.09
N VAL A 110 -0.20 5.58 -4.04
CA VAL A 110 -0.15 6.50 -5.20
C VAL A 110 -0.96 5.93 -6.38
N PRO A 111 -1.83 6.71 -7.03
CA PRO A 111 -2.55 6.25 -8.22
C PRO A 111 -1.60 5.79 -9.33
N ILE A 112 -1.84 4.61 -9.90
CA ILE A 112 -0.97 4.04 -10.94
C ILE A 112 -0.94 4.89 -12.21
N ARG A 113 -2.03 5.61 -12.52
CA ARG A 113 -2.08 6.57 -13.63
C ARG A 113 -1.02 7.65 -13.49
N LEU A 114 -0.81 8.16 -12.27
CA LEU A 114 0.19 9.18 -11.98
C LEU A 114 1.62 8.63 -12.13
N LEU A 115 1.87 7.43 -11.62
CA LEU A 115 3.18 6.76 -11.78
C LEU A 115 3.51 6.52 -13.26
N SER A 116 2.52 6.11 -14.06
CA SER A 116 2.65 5.92 -15.51
C SER A 116 2.91 7.24 -16.25
N ALA A 117 2.19 8.31 -15.92
CA ALA A 117 2.40 9.63 -16.53
C ALA A 117 3.81 10.18 -16.25
N ILE A 118 4.31 9.99 -15.02
CA ILE A 118 5.69 10.35 -14.65
C ILE A 118 6.70 9.51 -15.44
N ALA A 119 6.48 8.20 -15.53
CA ALA A 119 7.38 7.30 -16.27
C ALA A 119 7.43 7.63 -17.78
N ALA A 120 6.31 8.07 -18.36
CA ALA A 120 6.21 8.49 -19.75
C ALA A 120 6.72 9.92 -20.00
N GLY A 121 7.16 10.65 -18.98
CA GLY A 121 7.59 12.06 -19.10
C GLY A 121 6.44 13.03 -19.42
N GLN A 122 5.19 12.59 -19.26
CA GLN A 122 3.99 13.38 -19.58
C GLN A 122 3.61 14.34 -18.44
N MET A 123 4.09 14.08 -17.23
CA MET A 123 3.81 14.88 -16.06
C MET A 123 5.04 15.00 -15.16
N THR A 124 5.30 16.21 -14.68
CA THR A 124 6.21 16.43 -13.56
C THR A 124 5.42 16.37 -12.26
N ALA A 125 5.88 15.55 -11.31
CA ALA A 125 5.29 15.52 -9.99
C ALA A 125 5.43 16.91 -9.34
N SER A 126 4.32 17.45 -8.80
CA SER A 126 4.32 18.68 -8.01
C SER A 126 5.30 18.58 -6.84
N ASP A 127 5.63 19.70 -6.21
CA ASP A 127 6.55 19.67 -5.05
C ASP A 127 5.97 18.85 -3.89
N ASP A 128 4.64 18.86 -3.71
CA ASP A 128 3.93 18.00 -2.74
C ASP A 128 4.05 16.49 -3.06
N ALA A 129 4.41 16.14 -4.30
CA ALA A 129 4.62 14.78 -4.77
C ALA A 129 6.10 14.50 -5.13
N ALA A 130 7.04 15.30 -4.62
CA ALA A 130 8.45 15.17 -4.97
C ALA A 130 9.02 13.75 -4.71
N PHE A 131 8.50 13.05 -3.71
CA PHE A 131 8.92 11.69 -3.33
C PHE A 131 8.66 10.61 -4.39
N ILE A 132 7.75 10.86 -5.35
CA ILE A 132 7.48 9.94 -6.49
C ILE A 132 8.10 10.40 -7.81
N ARG A 133 8.71 11.59 -7.87
CA ARG A 133 9.26 12.14 -9.12
C ARG A 133 10.24 11.19 -9.82
N THR A 134 11.03 10.48 -9.03
CA THR A 134 12.02 9.49 -9.49
C THR A 134 11.72 8.09 -8.99
N TRP A 135 10.43 7.74 -8.81
CA TRP A 135 10.00 6.50 -8.16
C TRP A 135 10.65 5.23 -8.75
N TYR A 136 10.77 5.17 -10.07
CA TYR A 136 11.34 4.03 -10.79
C TYR A 136 12.85 3.85 -10.55
N ARG A 137 13.53 4.89 -10.05
CA ARG A 137 14.94 4.87 -9.60
C ARG A 137 15.07 4.71 -8.09
N ASP A 138 14.09 5.18 -7.34
CA ASP A 138 14.19 5.25 -5.88
C ASP A 138 13.71 3.97 -5.19
N TYR A 139 12.71 3.30 -5.75
CA TYR A 139 12.13 2.08 -5.21
C TYR A 139 12.61 0.85 -5.97
N ASN A 140 12.62 -0.29 -5.28
CA ASN A 140 13.00 -1.59 -5.83
C ASN A 140 11.77 -2.40 -6.26
N TYR A 141 10.67 -2.24 -5.54
CA TYR A 141 9.42 -2.97 -5.74
C TYR A 141 8.22 -2.03 -5.68
N LEU A 142 7.12 -2.42 -6.34
CA LEU A 142 5.83 -1.75 -6.31
C LEU A 142 4.75 -2.77 -5.96
N TYR A 143 4.01 -2.54 -4.87
CA TYR A 143 2.71 -3.18 -4.68
C TYR A 143 1.65 -2.30 -5.34
N LEU A 144 0.87 -2.88 -6.24
CA LEU A 144 -0.33 -2.25 -6.78
C LEU A 144 -1.56 -2.83 -6.08
N LEU A 145 -2.21 -2.04 -5.24
CA LEU A 145 -3.41 -2.43 -4.50
C LEU A 145 -4.68 -2.26 -5.32
N GLY A 146 -5.68 -3.07 -5.01
CA GLY A 146 -6.99 -3.06 -5.65
C GLY A 146 -7.14 -4.14 -6.71
N THR A 147 -8.19 -4.03 -7.52
CA THR A 147 -8.48 -5.00 -8.57
C THR A 147 -7.30 -5.11 -9.53
N GLY A 148 -6.93 -6.35 -9.86
CA GLY A 148 -5.85 -6.63 -10.80
C GLY A 148 -6.12 -6.00 -12.17
N VAL A 149 -5.28 -5.05 -12.55
CA VAL A 149 -5.25 -4.49 -13.90
C VAL A 149 -4.13 -5.14 -14.72
N ALA A 150 -4.21 -5.01 -16.05
CA ALA A 150 -3.08 -5.33 -16.91
C ALA A 150 -1.87 -4.47 -16.50
N ASN A 151 -0.67 -5.03 -16.59
CA ASN A 151 0.55 -4.31 -16.23
C ASN A 151 0.68 -3.04 -17.09
N PRO A 152 0.58 -1.83 -16.50
CA PRO A 152 0.53 -0.59 -17.26
C PRO A 152 1.90 -0.16 -17.78
N LEU A 153 2.98 -0.76 -17.28
CA LEU A 153 4.36 -0.41 -17.62
C LEU A 153 5.18 -1.70 -17.82
N PRO A 154 4.88 -2.55 -18.82
CA PRO A 154 5.47 -3.88 -18.98
C PRO A 154 6.99 -3.87 -19.20
N ASP A 155 7.52 -2.77 -19.73
CA ASP A 155 8.95 -2.59 -19.94
C ASP A 155 9.70 -2.28 -18.63
N MET A 156 9.01 -1.72 -17.62
CA MET A 156 9.60 -1.29 -16.34
C MET A 156 9.20 -2.19 -15.17
N LEU A 157 8.05 -2.84 -15.22
CA LEU A 157 7.49 -3.61 -14.11
C LEU A 157 7.48 -5.10 -14.48
N LYS A 158 8.19 -5.91 -13.71
CA LYS A 158 8.13 -7.38 -13.80
C LYS A 158 7.25 -7.92 -12.69
N GLU A 159 6.15 -8.57 -13.05
CA GLU A 159 5.27 -9.23 -12.07
C GLU A 159 6.02 -10.37 -11.36
N LEU A 160 5.90 -10.44 -10.04
CA LEU A 160 6.49 -11.49 -9.20
C LEU A 160 5.42 -12.30 -8.45
N ASP A 161 4.30 -11.65 -8.15
CA ASP A 161 3.18 -12.26 -7.45
C ASP A 161 1.89 -11.52 -7.72
N ARG A 162 0.77 -12.24 -7.55
CA ARG A 162 -0.57 -11.70 -7.73
C ARG A 162 -1.53 -12.37 -6.75
N SER A 163 -2.41 -11.58 -6.17
CA SER A 163 -3.63 -12.05 -5.52
C SER A 163 -4.85 -11.35 -6.12
N GLU A 164 -6.03 -11.61 -5.55
CA GLU A 164 -7.25 -10.89 -5.86
C GLU A 164 -7.13 -9.38 -5.61
N ARG A 165 -6.36 -8.97 -4.59
CA ARG A 165 -6.34 -7.58 -4.08
C ARG A 165 -5.01 -6.84 -4.27
N PHE A 166 -4.01 -7.51 -4.82
CA PHE A 166 -2.74 -6.86 -5.14
C PHE A 166 -1.98 -7.54 -6.28
N VAL A 167 -1.06 -6.77 -6.86
CA VAL A 167 0.03 -7.30 -7.69
C VAL A 167 1.35 -6.79 -7.15
N LEU A 168 2.34 -7.68 -7.02
CA LEU A 168 3.71 -7.34 -6.64
C LEU A 168 4.58 -7.28 -7.90
N TYR A 169 5.19 -6.12 -8.14
CA TYR A 169 6.13 -5.90 -9.23
C TYR A 169 7.56 -5.67 -8.70
N LYS A 170 8.55 -6.24 -9.38
CA LYS A 170 9.94 -5.75 -9.35
C LYS A 170 10.08 -4.61 -10.33
N ILE A 171 10.63 -3.50 -9.88
CA ILE A 171 10.96 -2.36 -10.75
C ILE A 171 12.29 -2.67 -11.42
N ARG A 172 12.29 -2.75 -12.76
CA ARG A 172 13.50 -2.95 -13.53
C ARG A 172 14.36 -1.69 -13.45
N ARG A 173 15.64 -1.87 -13.18
CA ARG A 173 16.64 -0.83 -13.39
C ARG A 173 16.95 -0.83 -14.88
N THR A 174 16.65 0.26 -15.56
CA THR A 174 17.30 0.52 -16.85
C THR A 174 18.81 0.64 -16.59
N PRO A 175 19.66 0.00 -17.39
CA PRO A 175 21.12 0.16 -17.30
C PRO A 175 21.55 1.62 -17.38
#